data_AF-A0AAV3X6P9-F1
#
_entry.id   AF-A0AAV3X6P9-F1
#
_cell.length_a   1.000
_cell.length_b   1.000
_cell.length_c   1.000
_cell.angle_alpha   90.00
_cell.angle_beta   90.00
_cell.angle_gamma   90.00
#
_symmetry.space_group_name_H-M   'P 1'
#
loop_
_entity.id
_entity.type
_entity.pdbx_description
1 polymer ?
#
loop_
_entity_poly.entity_id
_entity_poly.type
_entity_poly.pdbx_seq_one_letter_code
_entity_poly.pdbx_strand_id
1 'polypeptide(L)'
;MGLVSSRTQSEIEKVMQQWGEKVLSQIEEVSMDMTGNYKSLGQRICPNAVVTVDRFHLTKIVHEELNQGRISQKKTAESLNAKSRAKLFSSLKGSKYILLKAEDKLSNKQKEKLAQVKEASPSVAGTI
;
A
#
# COMPACT_ATOMS: atom_id res chain seq x y z
N MET A 1 9.05 18.01 19.34
CA MET A 1 8.78 16.56 19.39
C MET A 1 7.52 16.34 20.19
N GLY A 2 6.47 15.77 19.60
CA GLY A 2 5.23 15.41 20.31
C GLY A 2 5.27 13.93 20.68
N LEU A 3 5.68 13.62 21.91
CA LEU A 3 5.65 12.26 22.45
C LEU A 3 4.38 12.11 23.28
N VAL A 4 3.65 11.02 23.06
CA VAL A 4 2.40 10.72 23.77
C VAL A 4 2.58 9.40 24.51
N SER A 5 2.14 9.34 25.77
CA SER A 5 2.27 8.17 26.65
C SER A 5 1.34 7.02 26.26
N SER A 6 0.33 7.27 25.44
CA SER A 6 -0.63 6.27 24.98
C SER A 6 -1.13 6.53 23.56
N ARG A 7 -1.83 5.54 22.99
CA ARG A 7 -2.43 5.58 21.65
C ARG A 7 -3.90 6.04 21.66
N THR A 8 -4.40 6.60 22.75
CA THR A 8 -5.79 7.08 22.81
C THR A 8 -5.94 8.44 22.13
N GLN A 9 -7.09 8.70 21.53
CA GLN A 9 -7.35 10.01 20.90
C GLN A 9 -7.21 11.16 21.90
N SER A 10 -7.69 10.97 23.14
CA SER A 10 -7.68 12.02 24.17
C SER A 10 -6.28 12.46 24.55
N GLU A 11 -5.33 11.53 24.66
CA GLU A 11 -3.94 11.87 25.03
C GLU A 11 -3.21 12.55 23.87
N ILE A 12 -3.47 12.12 22.63
CA ILE A 12 -2.93 12.78 21.44
C ILE A 12 -3.48 14.20 21.33
N GLU A 13 -4.79 14.38 21.51
CA GLU A 13 -5.46 15.68 21.47
C GLU A 13 -4.87 16.65 22.48
N LYS A 14 -4.67 16.22 23.74
CA LYS A 14 -4.05 17.04 24.79
C LYS A 14 -2.66 17.54 24.40
N VAL A 15 -1.82 16.67 23.83
CA VAL A 15 -0.46 17.04 23.41
C VAL A 15 -0.51 17.98 22.19
N MET A 16 -1.40 17.73 21.22
CA MET A 16 -1.51 18.57 20.02
C MET A 16 -2.06 19.97 20.34
N GLN A 17 -3.02 20.08 21.27
CA GLN A 17 -3.59 21.36 21.69
C GLN A 17 -2.53 22.30 22.31
N GLN A 18 -1.45 21.77 22.89
CA GLN A 18 -0.34 22.58 23.40
C GLN A 18 0.37 23.40 22.31
N TRP A 19 0.22 23.04 21.03
CA TRP A 19 0.79 23.78 19.91
C TRP A 19 -0.03 25.04 19.57
N GLY A 20 -1.26 25.14 20.10
CA GLY A 20 -2.15 26.28 19.92
C GLY A 20 -2.92 26.26 18.60
N GLU A 21 -4.15 26.79 18.65
CA GLU A 21 -5.07 26.80 17.50
C GLU A 21 -4.50 27.49 16.26
N LYS A 22 -3.71 28.55 16.46
CA LYS A 22 -3.05 29.27 15.36
C LYS A 22 -2.09 28.36 14.58
N VAL A 23 -1.35 27.47 15.25
CA VAL A 23 -0.47 26.52 14.58
C VAL A 23 -1.29 25.42 13.92
N LEU A 24 -2.26 24.85 14.64
CA LEU A 24 -3.06 23.73 14.13
C LEU A 24 -3.90 24.11 12.90
N SER A 25 -4.41 25.35 12.85
CA SER A 25 -5.14 25.88 11.68
C SER A 25 -4.26 26.15 10.46
N GLN A 26 -2.93 26.24 10.62
CA GLN A 26 -1.98 26.38 9.52
C GLN A 26 -1.55 25.04 8.94
N ILE A 27 -1.94 23.92 9.54
CA ILE A 27 -1.61 22.59 9.03
C ILE A 27 -2.46 22.30 7.79
N GLU A 28 -1.79 22.05 6.66
CA GLU A 28 -2.43 21.76 5.37
C GLU A 28 -2.59 20.26 5.10
N GLU A 29 -1.74 19.42 5.71
CA GLU A 29 -1.78 17.97 5.52
C GLU A 29 -1.46 17.22 6.82
N VAL A 30 -2.23 16.17 7.10
CA VAL A 30 -1.94 15.19 8.15
C VAL A 30 -1.90 13.79 7.53
N SER A 31 -0.70 13.26 7.36
CA SER A 31 -0.49 11.86 6.96
C SER A 31 -0.54 10.95 8.19
N MET A 32 -1.38 9.92 8.16
CA MET A 32 -1.56 8.98 9.27
C MET A 32 -1.72 7.53 8.80
N ASP A 33 -1.52 6.59 9.72
CA ASP A 33 -1.84 5.17 9.50
C ASP A 33 -3.33 4.98 9.18
N MET A 34 -3.68 3.90 8.48
CA MET A 34 -5.06 3.56 8.08
C MET A 34 -6.00 3.21 9.23
N THR A 35 -5.58 3.37 10.49
CA THR A 35 -6.46 3.07 11.62
C THR A 35 -7.55 4.15 11.68
N GLY A 36 -8.82 3.73 11.65
CA GLY A 36 -9.96 4.66 11.73
C GLY A 36 -9.98 5.50 13.01
N ASN A 37 -9.22 5.09 14.03
CA ASN A 37 -9.14 5.72 15.33
C ASN A 37 -8.45 7.09 15.35
N TYR A 38 -7.81 7.57 14.28
CA TYR A 38 -7.17 8.90 14.32
C TYR A 38 -7.69 9.87 13.26
N LYS A 39 -8.40 9.37 12.25
CA LYS A 39 -8.94 10.20 11.17
C LYS A 39 -9.87 11.29 11.71
N SER A 40 -10.82 10.91 12.55
CA SER A 40 -11.77 11.86 13.15
C SER A 40 -11.11 12.86 14.09
N LEU A 41 -10.03 12.46 14.78
CA LEU A 41 -9.24 13.36 15.62
C LEU A 41 -8.51 14.39 14.76
N GLY A 42 -7.78 13.95 13.73
CA GLY A 42 -7.02 14.83 12.84
C GLY A 42 -7.90 15.89 12.17
N GLN A 43 -9.09 15.50 11.70
CA GLN A 43 -10.07 16.43 11.12
C GLN A 43 -10.59 17.46 12.14
N ARG A 44 -10.72 17.08 13.41
CA ARG A 44 -11.21 17.97 14.47
C ARG A 44 -10.15 18.99 14.89
N ILE A 45 -8.91 18.55 15.09
CA ILE A 45 -7.85 19.41 15.62
C ILE A 45 -7.14 20.22 14.54
N CYS A 46 -7.10 19.72 13.29
CA CYS A 46 -6.52 20.38 12.13
C CYS A 46 -7.62 20.62 11.08
N PRO A 47 -8.50 21.62 11.27
CA PRO A 47 -9.71 21.77 10.45
C PRO A 47 -9.44 22.06 8.97
N ASN A 48 -8.27 22.64 8.65
CA ASN A 48 -7.86 22.97 7.28
C ASN A 48 -7.01 21.88 6.63
N ALA A 49 -6.66 20.82 7.37
CA ALA A 49 -5.75 19.80 6.87
C ALA A 49 -6.48 18.74 6.04
N VAL A 50 -5.87 18.34 4.94
CA VAL A 50 -6.22 17.12 4.22
C VAL A 50 -5.63 15.93 4.98
N VAL A 51 -6.48 15.02 5.43
CA VAL A 51 -6.04 13.79 6.09
C VAL A 51 -5.74 12.72 5.05
N THR A 52 -4.46 12.40 4.90
CA THR A 52 -3.94 11.43 3.94
C THR A 52 -3.50 10.14 4.64
N VAL A 53 -3.41 9.06 3.86
CA VAL A 53 -2.88 7.79 4.35
C VAL A 53 -1.38 7.78 4.12
N ASP A 54 -0.64 7.33 5.13
CA ASP A 54 0.80 7.09 5.02
C ASP A 54 1.12 6.14 3.85
N ARG A 55 1.91 6.66 2.91
CA ARG A 55 2.39 5.95 1.73
C ARG A 55 3.14 4.66 2.07
N PHE A 56 3.88 4.59 3.18
CA PHE A 56 4.59 3.38 3.58
C PHE A 56 3.62 2.24 3.89
N HIS A 57 2.53 2.55 4.60
CA HIS A 57 1.50 1.58 4.92
C HIS A 57 0.76 1.10 3.66
N LEU A 58 0.41 2.01 2.74
CA LEU A 58 -0.17 1.65 1.44
C LEU A 58 0.77 0.74 0.63
N THR A 59 2.04 1.12 0.55
CA THR A 59 3.06 0.36 -0.19
C THR A 59 3.22 -1.04 0.39
N LYS A 60 3.18 -1.17 1.73
CA LYS A 60 3.25 -2.45 2.42
C LYS A 60 2.04 -3.34 2.07
N ILE A 61 0.82 -2.84 2.16
CA ILE A 61 -0.39 -3.60 1.80
C ILE A 61 -0.31 -4.09 0.35
N VAL A 62 -0.01 -3.19 -0.58
CA VAL A 62 0.10 -3.54 -2.01
C VAL A 62 1.15 -4.65 -2.22
N HIS A 63 2.30 -4.56 -1.54
CA HIS A 63 3.34 -5.57 -1.64
C HIS A 63 2.96 -6.92 -1.05
N GLU A 64 2.17 -6.93 0.02
CA GLU A 64 1.66 -8.13 0.68
C GLU A 64 0.63 -8.82 -0.20
N GLU A 65 -0.37 -8.09 -0.69
CA GLU A 65 -1.42 -8.60 -1.58
C GLU A 65 -0.85 -9.19 -2.87
N LEU A 66 0.08 -8.48 -3.53
CA LEU A 66 0.76 -9.00 -4.71
C LEU A 66 1.53 -10.30 -4.43
N ASN A 67 2.16 -10.40 -3.26
CA ASN A 67 2.88 -11.61 -2.89
C ASN A 67 1.92 -12.76 -2.57
N GLN A 68 0.80 -12.50 -1.91
CA GLN A 68 -0.23 -13.51 -1.63
C GLN A 68 -0.85 -14.03 -2.93
N GLY A 69 -1.24 -13.13 -3.85
CA GLY A 69 -1.73 -13.50 -5.17
C GLY A 69 -0.74 -14.37 -5.94
N ARG A 70 0.55 -13.98 -5.95
CA ARG A 70 1.63 -14.78 -6.58
C ARG A 70 1.77 -16.18 -5.94
N ILE A 71 1.73 -16.28 -4.62
CA ILE A 71 1.83 -17.57 -3.91
C ILE A 71 0.61 -18.44 -4.21
N SER A 72 -0.59 -17.86 -4.17
CA SER A 72 -1.83 -18.54 -4.46
C SER A 72 -1.82 -19.13 -5.88
N GLN A 73 -1.51 -18.30 -6.89
CA GLN A 73 -1.41 -18.76 -8.28
C GLN A 73 -0.34 -19.83 -8.50
N LYS A 74 0.79 -19.73 -7.80
CA LYS A 74 1.83 -20.79 -7.82
C LYS A 74 1.26 -22.11 -7.27
N LYS A 75 0.62 -22.09 -6.10
CA LYS A 75 0.05 -23.29 -5.47
C LYS A 75 -1.02 -23.93 -6.36
N THR A 76 -1.91 -23.12 -6.96
CA THR A 76 -2.91 -23.61 -7.92
C THR A 76 -2.26 -24.25 -9.15
N ALA A 77 -1.18 -23.66 -9.68
CA ALA A 77 -0.48 -24.26 -10.81
C ALA A 77 0.19 -25.59 -10.44
N GLU A 78 0.76 -25.70 -9.23
CA GLU A 78 1.34 -26.94 -8.71
C GLU A 78 0.27 -28.02 -8.53
N SER A 79 -0.90 -27.71 -7.96
CA SER A 79 -2.00 -28.66 -7.79
C SER A 79 -2.58 -29.17 -9.11
N LEU A 80 -2.52 -28.35 -10.17
CA LEU A 80 -2.97 -28.71 -11.52
C LEU A 80 -1.86 -29.35 -12.38
N ASN A 81 -0.68 -29.64 -11.81
CA ASN A 81 0.50 -30.13 -12.54
C ASN A 81 0.95 -29.23 -13.72
N ALA A 82 0.56 -27.94 -13.70
CA ALA A 82 0.92 -26.97 -14.72
C ALA A 82 2.33 -26.39 -14.47
N LYS A 83 3.35 -27.20 -14.77
CA LYS A 83 4.77 -26.90 -14.47
C LYS A 83 5.25 -25.55 -15.03
N SER A 84 4.85 -25.19 -16.24
CA SER A 84 5.20 -23.91 -16.89
C SER A 84 4.63 -22.72 -16.11
N ARG A 85 3.35 -22.79 -15.72
CA ARG A 85 2.66 -21.77 -14.93
C ARG A 85 3.26 -21.64 -13.52
N ALA A 86 3.57 -22.76 -12.86
CA ALA A 86 4.23 -22.74 -11.56
C ALA A 86 5.63 -22.07 -11.63
N LYS A 87 6.40 -22.36 -12.69
CA LYS A 87 7.70 -21.73 -12.95
C LYS A 87 7.58 -20.23 -13.20
N LEU A 88 6.55 -19.80 -13.94
CA LEU A 88 6.24 -18.39 -14.17
C LEU A 88 6.06 -17.62 -12.84
N PHE A 89 5.15 -18.07 -11.98
CA PHE A 89 4.89 -17.41 -10.68
C PHE A 89 6.05 -17.52 -9.68
N SER A 90 6.90 -18.55 -9.80
CA SER A 90 8.17 -18.62 -9.07
C SER A 90 9.14 -17.52 -9.52
N SER A 91 9.30 -17.34 -10.83
CA SER A 91 10.18 -16.32 -11.42
C SER A 91 9.75 -14.89 -11.09
N LEU A 92 8.49 -14.67 -10.68
CA LEU A 92 7.98 -13.36 -10.27
C LEU A 92 8.40 -12.93 -8.87
N LYS A 93 8.93 -13.82 -8.02
CA LYS A 93 9.30 -13.48 -6.63
C LYS A 93 10.20 -12.24 -6.55
N GLY A 94 11.23 -12.16 -7.40
CA GLY A 94 12.16 -11.02 -7.48
C GLY A 94 11.80 -9.95 -8.51
N SER A 95 10.72 -10.14 -9.28
CA SER A 95 10.31 -9.22 -10.35
C SER A 95 8.87 -8.74 -10.24
N LYS A 96 8.20 -8.96 -9.10
CA LYS A 96 6.80 -8.56 -8.87
C LYS A 96 6.52 -7.07 -9.07
N TYR A 97 7.54 -6.21 -8.93
CA TYR A 97 7.43 -4.77 -9.18
C TYR A 97 7.11 -4.40 -10.63
N ILE A 98 7.25 -5.34 -11.59
CA ILE A 98 6.76 -5.10 -12.96
C ILE A 98 5.25 -4.86 -13.00
N LEU A 99 4.50 -5.36 -12.00
CA LEU A 99 3.05 -5.18 -11.89
C LEU A 99 2.67 -3.79 -11.36
N LEU A 100 3.63 -3.05 -10.80
CA LEU A 100 3.42 -1.73 -10.19
C LEU A 100 4.01 -0.58 -11.00
N LYS A 101 4.71 -0.89 -12.10
CA LYS A 101 5.30 0.11 -12.97
C LYS A 101 4.35 0.41 -14.12
N ALA A 102 4.24 1.68 -14.46
CA ALA A 102 3.54 2.12 -15.67
C ALA A 102 4.14 1.42 -16.91
N GLU A 103 3.29 1.03 -17.85
CA GLU A 103 3.68 0.17 -18.98
C GLU A 103 4.71 0.82 -19.91
N ASP A 104 4.65 2.14 -20.05
CA ASP A 104 5.61 2.97 -20.79
C ASP A 104 7.02 2.95 -20.16
N LYS A 105 7.12 2.70 -18.85
CA LYS A 105 8.38 2.60 -18.10
C LYS A 105 8.96 1.18 -18.03
N LEU A 106 8.32 0.21 -18.67
CA LEU A 106 8.80 -1.17 -18.72
C LEU A 106 9.77 -1.39 -19.87
N SER A 107 10.85 -2.14 -19.62
CA SER A 107 11.70 -2.65 -20.71
C SER A 107 10.97 -3.72 -21.52
N ASN A 108 11.43 -4.00 -22.75
CA ASN A 108 10.80 -5.01 -23.63
C ASN A 108 10.67 -6.39 -22.93
N LYS A 109 11.71 -6.83 -22.24
CA LYS A 109 11.69 -8.08 -21.45
C LYS A 109 10.64 -8.05 -20.32
N GLN A 110 10.42 -6.87 -19.72
CA GLN A 110 9.41 -6.72 -18.66
C GLN A 110 7.99 -6.70 -19.24
N LYS A 111 7.80 -6.11 -20.42
CA LYS A 111 6.51 -6.11 -21.14
C LYS A 111 6.11 -7.53 -21.54
N GLU A 112 7.03 -8.30 -22.11
CA GLU A 112 6.81 -9.72 -22.44
C GLU A 112 6.43 -10.52 -21.19
N LYS A 113 7.16 -10.30 -20.09
CA LYS A 113 6.86 -10.98 -18.83
C LYS A 113 5.52 -10.55 -18.25
N LEU A 114 5.17 -9.28 -18.33
CA LEU A 114 3.85 -8.77 -17.90
C LEU A 114 2.73 -9.41 -18.72
N ALA A 115 2.89 -9.54 -20.04
CA ALA A 115 1.92 -10.20 -20.92
C ALA A 115 1.71 -11.67 -20.53
N GLN A 116 2.79 -12.42 -20.28
CA GLN A 116 2.70 -13.82 -19.80
C GLN A 116 1.95 -13.93 -18.47
N VAL A 117 2.13 -12.97 -17.56
CA VAL A 117 1.40 -12.95 -16.28
C VAL A 117 -0.07 -12.60 -16.46
N LYS A 118 -0.38 -11.62 -17.31
CA LYS A 118 -1.77 -11.25 -17.67
C LYS A 118 -2.53 -12.44 -18.25
N GLU A 119 -1.89 -13.18 -19.16
CA GLU A 119 -2.46 -14.40 -19.75
C GLU A 119 -2.65 -15.51 -18.72
N ALA A 120 -1.65 -15.75 -17.86
CA ALA A 120 -1.69 -16.82 -16.87
C ALA A 120 -2.64 -16.54 -15.70
N SER A 121 -2.87 -15.27 -15.34
CA SER A 121 -3.81 -14.88 -14.29
C SER A 121 -4.26 -13.42 -14.48
N PRO A 122 -5.45 -13.22 -15.08
CA PRO A 122 -6.03 -11.89 -15.22
C PRO A 122 -6.26 -11.20 -13.86
N SER A 123 -6.52 -11.98 -12.81
CA SER A 123 -6.78 -11.46 -11.45
C SER A 123 -5.55 -10.91 -10.72
N VAL A 124 -4.32 -11.27 -11.14
CA VAL A 124 -3.07 -10.77 -10.52
C VAL A 124 -2.52 -9.53 -11.25
N ALA A 125 -2.99 -9.27 -12.46
CA ALA A 125 -2.55 -8.16 -13.29
C ALA A 125 -3.62 -7.07 -13.41
N GLY A 126 -4.33 -6.78 -12.31
CA GLY A 126 -5.18 -5.60 -12.20
C GLY A 126 -4.30 -4.36 -12.20
N THR A 127 -4.27 -3.64 -13.33
CA THR A 127 -3.64 -2.33 -13.46
C THR A 127 -4.23 -1.39 -12.42
N ILE A 128 -3.39 -0.87 -11.53
CA ILE A 128 -3.70 0.30 -10.69
C ILE A 128 -3.34 1.55 -11.48
#